data_AF-A0A6P1HWZ1-F1
#
_entry.id   AF-A0A6P1HWZ1-F1
#
_cell.length_a   1.000
_cell.length_b   1.000
_cell.length_c   1.000
_cell.angle_alpha   90.00
_cell.angle_beta   90.00
_cell.angle_gamma   90.00
#
_symmetry.space_group_name_H-M   'P 1'
#
loop_
_entity.id
_entity.type
_entity.pdbx_description
1 polymer ?
#
loop_
_entity_poly.entity_id
_entity_poly.type
_entity_poly.pdbx_seq_one_letter_code
_entity_poly.pdbx_strand_id
1 'polypeptide(L)'
;MITINSLTLDTPEPTAAKAFHTALGVDAHITARDAEAPTTGFRGFTLSLVVSQPNIVDAYIEAALDNGGATVTPAKKSLWGYGGVVQGPDGALWKVATSSKKNKGPATRHFEDLVLLLGVGDVKAGKQFYLDHGLEVTRSFGRKYVEFATGPKVKLALYGRHALAKDAGVSPDGTGAHRIVIRSDAGTFTDPDGFSWETD
;
A
#
# COMPACT_ATOMS: atom_id res chain seq x y z
N MET A 1 15.80 14.92 1.96
CA MET A 1 14.81 13.98 1.41
C MET A 1 13.99 13.45 2.56
N ILE A 2 12.68 13.58 2.49
CA ILE A 2 11.75 13.07 3.50
C ILE A 2 11.78 11.54 3.51
N THR A 3 11.72 10.94 4.69
CA THR A 3 11.68 9.50 4.89
C THR A 3 10.38 9.10 5.57
N ILE A 4 9.61 8.25 4.90
CA ILE A 4 8.54 7.49 5.57
C ILE A 4 9.22 6.35 6.31
N ASN A 5 9.12 6.38 7.63
CA ASN A 5 9.77 5.40 8.50
C ASN A 5 8.90 4.17 8.70
N SER A 6 7.60 4.40 8.92
CA SER A 6 6.61 3.35 9.14
C SER A 6 5.20 3.80 8.76
N LEU A 7 4.28 2.85 8.69
CA LEU A 7 2.85 3.08 8.58
C LEU A 7 2.17 2.46 9.80
N THR A 8 1.20 3.15 10.37
CA THR A 8 0.32 2.60 11.41
C THR A 8 -1.03 2.27 10.78
N LEU A 9 -1.44 1.01 10.85
CA LEU A 9 -2.77 0.56 10.44
C LEU A 9 -3.68 0.46 11.66
N ASP A 10 -4.77 1.21 11.61
CA ASP A 10 -5.79 1.20 12.65
C ASP A 10 -6.75 0.04 12.41
N THR A 11 -6.98 -0.80 13.41
CA THR A 11 -7.84 -1.97 13.28
C THR A 11 -8.45 -2.38 14.63
N PRO A 12 -9.67 -2.93 14.64
CA PRO A 12 -10.24 -3.59 15.82
C PRO A 12 -9.56 -4.93 16.15
N GLU A 13 -8.72 -5.46 15.25
CA GLU A 13 -8.06 -6.76 15.41
C GLU A 13 -6.52 -6.65 15.35
N PRO A 14 -5.87 -5.89 16.24
CA PRO A 14 -4.43 -5.60 16.14
C PRO A 14 -3.54 -6.85 16.27
N THR A 15 -3.97 -7.86 17.05
CA THR A 15 -3.24 -9.12 17.19
C THR A 15 -3.24 -9.93 15.88
N ALA A 16 -4.39 -10.03 15.21
CA ALA A 16 -4.50 -10.72 13.92
C ALA A 16 -3.74 -9.97 12.82
N ALA A 17 -3.87 -8.64 12.79
CA ALA A 17 -3.08 -7.78 11.91
C ALA A 17 -1.57 -7.98 12.09
N LYS A 18 -1.08 -8.01 13.33
CA LYS A 18 0.33 -8.25 13.60
C LYS A 18 0.82 -9.62 13.11
N ALA A 19 0.05 -10.68 13.33
CA ALA A 19 0.40 -12.02 12.83
C ALA A 19 0.48 -12.04 11.29
N PHE A 20 -0.48 -11.38 10.63
CA PHE A 20 -0.48 -11.19 9.19
C PHE A 20 0.74 -10.40 8.70
N HIS A 21 1.09 -9.29 9.36
CA HIS A 21 2.28 -8.48 9.02
C HIS A 21 3.58 -9.27 9.18
N THR A 22 3.70 -10.07 10.25
CA THR A 22 4.82 -10.98 10.46
C THR A 22 4.94 -12.02 9.35
N ALA A 23 3.82 -12.59 8.89
CA ALA A 23 3.82 -13.55 7.80
C ALA A 23 4.32 -12.94 6.48
N LEU A 24 4.05 -11.65 6.26
CA LEU A 24 4.55 -10.89 5.11
C LEU A 24 5.96 -10.32 5.33
N GLY A 25 6.51 -10.38 6.54
CA GLY A 25 7.83 -9.86 6.89
C GLY A 25 7.92 -8.33 6.80
N VAL A 26 6.84 -7.61 7.15
CA VAL A 26 6.75 -6.15 7.05
C VAL A 26 6.76 -5.43 8.40
N ASP A 27 7.00 -6.14 9.51
CA ASP A 27 6.91 -5.60 10.88
C ASP A 27 7.86 -4.43 11.15
N ALA A 28 8.97 -4.36 10.41
CA ALA A 28 9.92 -3.25 10.51
C ALA A 28 9.35 -1.92 9.97
N HIS A 29 8.24 -1.97 9.22
CA HIS A 29 7.66 -0.84 8.51
C HIS A 29 6.17 -0.65 8.80
N ILE A 30 5.49 -1.64 9.37
CA ILE A 30 4.05 -1.63 9.59
C ILE A 30 3.77 -1.96 11.05
N THR A 31 2.96 -1.12 11.67
CA THR A 31 2.45 -1.32 13.03
C THR A 31 0.93 -1.41 13.00
N ALA A 32 0.35 -2.25 13.85
CA ALA A 32 -1.09 -2.31 14.06
C ALA A 32 -1.44 -1.56 15.37
N ARG A 33 -2.43 -0.67 15.31
CA ARG A 33 -2.94 0.08 16.47
C ARG A 33 -4.42 -0.23 16.65
N ASP A 34 -4.80 -0.47 17.91
CA ASP A 34 -6.21 -0.68 18.26
C ASP A 34 -7.00 0.61 18.03
N ALA A 35 -7.96 0.55 17.10
CA ALA A 35 -8.82 1.67 16.76
C ALA A 35 -10.03 1.22 15.94
N GLU A 36 -11.21 1.72 16.30
CA GLU A 36 -12.48 1.32 15.70
C GLU A 36 -13.15 2.42 14.86
N ALA A 37 -12.41 3.48 14.48
CA ALA A 37 -12.94 4.59 13.69
C ALA A 37 -13.77 4.07 12.49
N PRO A 38 -15.06 4.41 12.36
CA PRO A 38 -15.93 3.79 11.37
C PRO A 38 -15.41 3.93 9.94
N THR A 39 -15.51 2.85 9.15
CA THR A 39 -15.06 2.82 7.76
C THR A 39 -15.85 1.78 6.97
N THR A 40 -16.14 2.05 5.69
CA THR A 40 -16.79 1.10 4.77
C THR A 40 -16.16 1.17 3.39
N GLY A 41 -16.21 0.07 2.65
CA GLY A 41 -15.74 0.02 1.26
C GLY A 41 -14.25 0.31 1.10
N PHE A 42 -13.89 0.97 0.00
CA PHE A 42 -12.49 1.28 -0.33
C PHE A 42 -11.97 2.46 0.49
N ARG A 43 -10.95 2.18 1.32
CA ARG A 43 -10.27 3.15 2.19
C ARG A 43 -9.31 4.07 1.46
N GLY A 44 -9.31 4.09 0.12
CA GLY A 44 -8.54 5.05 -0.65
C GLY A 44 -7.05 4.74 -0.81
N PHE A 45 -6.53 3.60 -0.37
CA PHE A 45 -5.12 3.24 -0.58
C PHE A 45 -4.93 1.74 -0.77
N THR A 46 -3.75 1.37 -1.27
CA THR A 46 -3.25 -0.02 -1.28
C THR A 46 -1.82 -0.05 -0.77
N LEU A 47 -1.43 -1.17 -0.15
CA LEU A 47 -0.03 -1.49 0.15
C LEU A 47 0.45 -2.52 -0.86
N SER A 48 1.56 -2.27 -1.53
CA SER A 48 2.12 -3.21 -2.52
C SER A 48 3.48 -3.72 -2.11
N LEU A 49 3.65 -5.05 -2.16
CA LEU A 49 4.96 -5.71 -2.15
C LEU A 49 5.39 -5.96 -3.59
N VAL A 50 6.45 -5.29 -4.02
CA VAL A 50 7.07 -5.54 -5.33
C VAL A 50 8.10 -6.64 -5.17
N VAL A 51 7.99 -7.68 -6.01
CA VAL A 51 8.85 -8.87 -5.93
C VAL A 51 9.48 -9.19 -7.27
N SER A 52 10.58 -9.93 -7.26
CA SER A 52 11.41 -10.14 -8.45
C SER A 52 10.82 -11.13 -9.47
N GLN A 53 9.91 -12.03 -9.06
CA GLN A 53 9.40 -13.09 -9.93
C GLN A 53 8.03 -13.69 -9.49
N PRO A 54 7.29 -14.36 -10.40
CA PRO A 54 5.93 -14.83 -10.16
C PRO A 54 5.75 -15.81 -8.99
N ASN A 55 6.60 -16.82 -8.85
CA ASN A 55 6.48 -17.78 -7.74
C ASN A 55 6.69 -17.15 -6.35
N ILE A 56 7.32 -15.97 -6.26
CA ILE A 56 7.39 -15.21 -5.02
C ILE A 56 6.06 -14.51 -4.73
N VAL A 57 5.34 -14.03 -5.76
CA VAL A 57 3.97 -13.53 -5.60
C VAL A 57 3.09 -14.61 -4.99
N ASP A 58 3.14 -15.83 -5.55
CA ASP A 58 2.34 -16.95 -5.07
C ASP A 58 2.65 -17.25 -3.59
N ALA A 59 3.92 -17.30 -3.22
CA ALA A 59 4.34 -17.57 -1.84
C ALA A 59 3.87 -16.49 -0.84
N TYR A 60 3.82 -15.22 -1.24
CA TYR A 60 3.28 -14.16 -0.38
C TYR A 60 1.75 -14.19 -0.29
N ILE A 61 1.06 -14.49 -1.40
CA ILE A 61 -0.40 -14.63 -1.40
C ILE A 61 -0.81 -15.81 -0.53
N GLU A 62 -0.14 -16.96 -0.65
CA GLU A 62 -0.36 -18.13 0.22
C GLU A 62 -0.14 -17.76 1.70
N ALA A 63 1.00 -17.15 2.03
CA ALA A 63 1.29 -16.71 3.40
C ALA A 63 0.24 -15.72 3.94
N ALA A 64 -0.26 -14.82 3.09
CA ALA A 64 -1.32 -13.89 3.46
C ALA A 64 -2.62 -14.63 3.80
N LEU A 65 -3.04 -15.57 2.96
CA LEU A 65 -4.28 -16.34 3.15
C LEU A 65 -4.20 -17.24 4.39
N ASP A 66 -3.06 -17.89 4.62
CA ASP A 66 -2.81 -18.71 5.81
C ASP A 66 -2.86 -17.90 7.12
N ASN A 67 -2.74 -16.57 7.05
CA ASN A 67 -2.71 -15.66 8.20
C ASN A 67 -3.90 -14.70 8.22
N GLY A 68 -5.06 -15.15 7.72
CA GLY A 68 -6.33 -14.41 7.85
C GLY A 68 -6.60 -13.41 6.74
N GLY A 69 -5.75 -13.37 5.71
CA GLY A 69 -6.04 -12.63 4.48
C GLY A 69 -7.18 -13.26 3.68
N ALA A 70 -7.94 -12.44 2.96
CA ALA A 70 -8.98 -12.87 2.04
C ALA A 70 -8.64 -12.46 0.60
N THR A 71 -8.87 -13.34 -0.38
CA THR A 71 -8.61 -13.00 -1.80
C THR A 71 -9.59 -11.92 -2.28
N VAL A 72 -9.04 -10.85 -2.86
CA VAL A 72 -9.82 -9.81 -3.55
C VAL A 72 -9.68 -9.98 -5.06
N THR A 73 -8.44 -10.06 -5.54
CA THR A 73 -8.12 -10.37 -6.94
C THR A 73 -7.15 -11.54 -6.98
N PRO A 74 -7.54 -12.70 -7.56
CA PRO A 74 -6.64 -13.85 -7.68
C PRO A 74 -5.36 -13.51 -8.44
N ALA A 75 -4.24 -14.12 -8.02
CA ALA A 75 -2.96 -13.93 -8.69
C ALA A 75 -3.01 -14.42 -10.15
N LYS A 76 -2.74 -13.53 -11.09
CA LYS A 76 -2.80 -13.85 -12.52
C LYS A 76 -1.82 -13.03 -13.35
N LYS A 77 -1.55 -13.53 -14.55
CA LYS A 77 -0.79 -12.78 -15.57
C LYS A 77 -1.61 -11.57 -16.04
N SER A 78 -0.91 -10.47 -16.29
CA SER A 78 -1.45 -9.27 -16.90
C SER A 78 -0.49 -8.76 -17.99
N LEU A 79 -0.87 -7.66 -18.65
CA LEU A 79 0.02 -6.98 -19.59
C LEU A 79 1.33 -6.53 -18.91
N TRP A 80 1.24 -6.13 -17.64
CA TRP A 80 2.31 -5.51 -16.87
C TRP A 80 3.15 -6.50 -16.05
N GLY A 81 2.76 -7.78 -15.99
CA GLY A 81 3.52 -8.81 -15.27
C GLY A 81 2.62 -9.89 -14.66
N TYR A 82 2.81 -10.18 -13.38
CA TYR A 82 2.05 -11.15 -12.59
C TYR A 82 1.77 -10.59 -11.20
N GLY A 83 0.56 -10.76 -10.68
CA GLY A 83 0.20 -10.23 -9.36
C GLY A 83 -1.21 -10.57 -8.91
N GLY A 84 -1.47 -10.40 -7.62
CA GLY A 84 -2.76 -10.60 -6.96
C GLY A 84 -2.97 -9.59 -5.83
N VAL A 85 -4.21 -9.55 -5.30
CA VAL A 85 -4.61 -8.66 -4.21
C VAL A 85 -5.38 -9.45 -3.17
N VAL A 86 -5.02 -9.26 -1.90
CA VAL A 86 -5.72 -9.78 -0.74
C VAL A 86 -6.14 -8.63 0.17
N GLN A 87 -7.19 -8.82 0.96
CA GLN A 87 -7.54 -7.96 2.07
C GLN A 87 -6.98 -8.58 3.35
N GLY A 88 -6.18 -7.83 4.11
CA GLY A 88 -5.66 -8.29 5.40
C GLY A 88 -6.72 -8.19 6.52
N PRO A 89 -6.47 -8.80 7.70
CA PRO A 89 -7.32 -8.61 8.88
C PRO A 89 -7.29 -7.18 9.44
N ASP A 90 -6.33 -6.35 9.03
CA ASP A 90 -6.36 -4.89 9.21
C ASP A 90 -7.42 -4.19 8.33
N GLY A 91 -7.98 -4.90 7.34
CA GLY A 91 -8.93 -4.43 6.36
C GLY A 91 -8.33 -3.62 5.21
N ALA A 92 -7.01 -3.45 5.16
CA ALA A 92 -6.28 -2.83 4.06
C ALA A 92 -6.15 -3.80 2.88
N LEU A 93 -5.97 -3.23 1.68
CA LEU A 93 -5.74 -3.99 0.45
C LEU A 93 -4.24 -4.14 0.20
N TRP A 94 -3.79 -5.38 0.18
CA TRP A 94 -2.41 -5.80 -0.01
C TRP A 94 -2.22 -6.41 -1.39
N LYS A 95 -1.46 -5.73 -2.24
CA LYS A 95 -1.09 -6.21 -3.58
C LYS A 95 0.30 -6.82 -3.52
N VAL A 96 0.48 -7.95 -4.20
CA VAL A 96 1.80 -8.52 -4.44
C VAL A 96 1.98 -8.63 -5.94
N ALA A 97 3.06 -8.07 -6.46
CA ALA A 97 3.24 -7.99 -7.92
C ALA A 97 4.70 -8.03 -8.35
N THR A 98 4.91 -8.54 -9.55
CA THR A 98 6.17 -8.49 -10.27
C THR A 98 5.93 -8.04 -11.71
N SER A 99 6.90 -7.35 -12.30
CA SER A 99 6.90 -7.07 -13.75
C SER A 99 7.42 -8.26 -14.57
N SER A 100 8.10 -9.22 -13.91
CA SER A 100 8.56 -10.44 -14.55
C SER A 100 7.39 -11.35 -14.92
N LYS A 101 7.54 -12.08 -16.03
CA LYS A 101 6.57 -13.10 -16.47
C LYS A 101 7.11 -14.53 -16.33
N LYS A 102 8.30 -14.69 -15.75
CA LYS A 102 9.04 -15.97 -15.67
C LYS A 102 9.69 -16.13 -14.31
N ASN A 103 9.70 -17.37 -13.83
CA ASN A 103 10.51 -17.78 -12.69
C ASN A 103 11.95 -17.99 -13.15
N LYS A 104 12.91 -17.53 -12.34
CA LYS A 104 14.35 -17.70 -12.57
C LYS A 104 15.06 -18.46 -11.45
N GLY A 105 14.38 -18.68 -10.33
CA GLY A 105 14.91 -19.40 -9.18
C GLY A 105 13.80 -19.86 -8.22
N PRO A 106 14.17 -20.39 -7.05
CA PRO A 106 13.21 -20.80 -6.03
C PRO A 106 12.38 -19.62 -5.51
N ALA A 107 11.23 -19.90 -4.93
CA ALA A 107 10.46 -18.88 -4.24
C ALA A 107 11.18 -18.52 -2.92
N THR A 108 11.46 -17.24 -2.74
CA THR A 108 11.99 -16.66 -1.50
C THR A 108 11.02 -15.60 -1.03
N ARG A 109 10.71 -15.54 0.27
CA ARG A 109 9.91 -14.43 0.85
C ARG A 109 10.78 -13.18 1.00
N HIS A 110 11.06 -12.54 -0.12
CA HIS A 110 11.79 -11.27 -0.20
C HIS A 110 11.07 -10.34 -1.17
N PHE A 111 10.72 -9.15 -0.69
CA PHE A 111 10.22 -8.05 -1.50
C PHE A 111 11.33 -7.01 -1.70
N GLU A 112 11.32 -6.38 -2.86
CA GLU A 112 12.26 -5.33 -3.25
C GLU A 112 11.79 -3.97 -2.74
N ASP A 113 10.48 -3.73 -2.81
CA ASP A 113 9.86 -2.48 -2.36
C ASP A 113 8.55 -2.72 -1.62
N LEU A 114 8.33 -1.95 -0.56
CA LEU A 114 7.02 -1.70 0.04
C LEU A 114 6.50 -0.34 -0.47
N VAL A 115 5.38 -0.34 -1.17
CA VAL A 115 4.80 0.86 -1.78
C VAL A 115 3.45 1.18 -1.16
N LEU A 116 3.32 2.38 -0.60
CA LEU A 116 2.05 3.01 -0.29
C LEU A 116 1.54 3.76 -1.52
N LEU A 117 0.43 3.31 -2.09
CA LEU A 117 -0.23 3.96 -3.22
C LEU A 117 -1.54 4.60 -2.75
N LEU A 118 -1.59 5.93 -2.75
CA LEU A 118 -2.77 6.70 -2.35
C LEU A 118 -3.68 6.96 -3.55
N GLY A 119 -4.96 6.71 -3.35
CA GLY A 119 -6.06 6.92 -4.29
C GLY A 119 -6.68 8.29 -4.09
N VAL A 120 -6.22 9.28 -4.87
CA VAL A 120 -6.56 10.69 -4.69
C VAL A 120 -7.61 11.18 -5.70
N GLY A 121 -8.39 12.19 -5.32
CA GLY A 121 -9.39 12.83 -6.17
C GLY A 121 -8.78 13.65 -7.30
N ASP A 122 -7.70 14.39 -7.04
CA ASP A 122 -6.93 15.12 -8.06
C ASP A 122 -5.41 14.95 -7.84
N VAL A 123 -4.81 14.09 -8.67
CA VAL A 123 -3.36 13.80 -8.65
C VAL A 123 -2.51 15.06 -8.85
N LYS A 124 -3.00 16.07 -9.60
CA LYS A 124 -2.25 17.31 -9.78
C LYS A 124 -2.22 18.13 -8.48
N ALA A 125 -3.35 18.21 -7.79
CA ALA A 125 -3.45 18.92 -6.51
C ALA A 125 -2.63 18.21 -5.43
N GLY A 126 -2.77 16.89 -5.29
CA GLY A 126 -1.98 16.10 -4.35
C GLY A 126 -0.48 16.17 -4.65
N LYS A 127 -0.08 16.13 -5.93
CA LYS A 127 1.32 16.34 -6.33
C LYS A 127 1.85 17.69 -5.84
N GLN A 128 1.12 18.77 -6.08
CA GLN A 128 1.55 20.10 -5.65
C GLN A 128 1.63 20.18 -4.13
N PHE A 129 0.63 19.65 -3.42
CA PHE A 129 0.62 19.61 -1.96
C PHE A 129 1.87 18.95 -1.39
N TYR A 130 2.24 17.76 -1.87
CA TYR A 130 3.43 17.07 -1.38
C TYR A 130 4.74 17.76 -1.77
N LEU A 131 4.80 18.42 -2.94
CA LEU A 131 5.95 19.28 -3.29
C LEU A 131 6.09 20.46 -2.32
N ASP A 132 4.98 21.10 -1.95
CA ASP A 132 4.96 22.22 -1.00
C ASP A 132 5.36 21.77 0.41
N HIS A 133 5.19 20.48 0.72
CA HIS A 133 5.66 19.82 1.95
C HIS A 133 7.08 19.25 1.83
N GLY A 134 7.81 19.55 0.76
CA GLY A 134 9.22 19.21 0.61
C GLY A 134 9.52 17.81 0.07
N LEU A 135 8.51 17.07 -0.41
CA LEU A 135 8.75 15.82 -1.14
C LEU A 135 9.23 16.13 -2.56
N GLU A 136 10.10 15.28 -3.08
CA GLU A 136 10.61 15.38 -4.45
C GLU A 136 9.97 14.32 -5.34
N VAL A 137 9.78 14.60 -6.62
CA VAL A 137 9.15 13.66 -7.57
C VAL A 137 10.22 12.82 -8.25
N THR A 138 10.11 11.50 -8.18
CA THR A 138 10.99 10.56 -8.92
C THR A 138 10.41 10.20 -10.28
N ARG A 139 9.07 10.11 -10.37
CA ARG A 139 8.38 9.68 -11.59
C ARG A 139 7.01 10.33 -11.66
N SER A 140 6.57 10.70 -12.85
CA SER A 140 5.24 11.29 -13.06
C SER A 140 4.71 10.96 -14.44
N PHE A 141 3.45 10.51 -14.51
CA PHE A 141 2.76 10.20 -15.76
C PHE A 141 1.50 11.05 -15.87
N GLY A 142 1.70 12.30 -16.30
CA GLY A 142 0.64 13.28 -16.47
C GLY A 142 -0.20 13.46 -15.21
N ARG A 143 -1.53 13.41 -15.35
CA ARG A 143 -2.50 13.56 -14.25
C ARG A 143 -2.95 12.23 -13.64
N LYS A 144 -2.30 11.12 -14.01
CA LYS A 144 -2.75 9.79 -13.58
C LYS A 144 -1.94 9.28 -12.42
N TYR A 145 -0.63 9.51 -12.42
CA TYR A 145 0.30 8.91 -11.47
C TYR A 145 1.47 9.84 -11.15
N VAL A 146 1.90 9.83 -9.90
CA VAL A 146 3.16 10.43 -9.44
C VAL A 146 3.77 9.56 -8.35
N GLU A 147 5.09 9.41 -8.37
CA GLU A 147 5.90 8.73 -7.36
C GLU A 147 6.86 9.76 -6.76
N PHE A 148 7.08 9.68 -5.45
CA PHE A 148 7.95 10.58 -4.72
C PHE A 148 9.20 9.87 -4.22
N ALA A 149 10.27 10.66 -4.07
CA ALA A 149 11.47 10.25 -3.37
C ALA A 149 11.17 10.22 -1.88
N THR A 150 10.86 9.04 -1.37
CA THR A 150 10.86 8.75 0.05
C THR A 150 12.00 7.77 0.33
N GLY A 151 12.58 7.82 1.54
CA GLY A 151 13.68 6.93 1.92
C GLY A 151 13.41 5.44 1.64
N PRO A 152 14.44 4.57 1.69
CA PRO A 152 14.44 3.24 1.07
C PRO A 152 13.42 2.25 1.64
N LYS A 153 12.72 2.60 2.72
CA LYS A 153 11.83 1.72 3.48
C LYS A 153 10.44 1.60 2.86
N VAL A 154 9.79 2.74 2.64
CA VAL A 154 8.41 2.83 2.15
C VAL A 154 8.36 3.86 1.03
N LYS A 155 7.97 3.44 -0.17
CA LYS A 155 7.75 4.31 -1.32
C LYS A 155 6.36 4.94 -1.26
N LEU A 156 6.25 6.22 -1.59
CA LEU A 156 4.98 6.91 -1.75
C LEU A 156 4.67 7.19 -3.22
N ALA A 157 3.44 6.89 -3.62
CA ALA A 157 2.91 7.31 -4.91
C ALA A 157 1.42 7.67 -4.81
N LEU A 158 0.95 8.46 -5.78
CA LEU A 158 -0.47 8.79 -5.94
C LEU A 158 -0.99 8.22 -7.25
N TYR A 159 -2.25 7.79 -7.21
CA TYR A 159 -3.01 7.34 -8.36
C TYR A 159 -4.45 7.86 -8.24
N GLY A 160 -5.15 8.04 -9.36
CA GLY A 160 -6.55 8.45 -9.31
C GLY A 160 -7.40 7.42 -8.55
N ARG A 161 -8.20 7.85 -7.57
CA ARG A 161 -8.97 6.97 -6.67
C ARG A 161 -9.76 5.87 -7.40
N HIS A 162 -10.50 6.24 -8.44
CA HIS A 162 -11.26 5.30 -9.28
C HIS A 162 -10.35 4.28 -9.99
N ALA A 163 -9.20 4.72 -10.49
CA ALA A 163 -8.27 3.87 -11.19
C ALA A 163 -7.57 2.91 -10.22
N LEU A 164 -7.27 3.35 -9.00
CA LEU A 164 -6.69 2.52 -7.95
C LEU A 164 -7.66 1.43 -7.48
N ALA A 165 -8.91 1.79 -7.19
CA ALA A 165 -9.94 0.83 -6.81
C ALA A 165 -10.13 -0.25 -7.90
N LYS A 166 -10.19 0.18 -9.17
CA LYS A 166 -10.27 -0.73 -10.32
C LYS A 166 -9.05 -1.65 -10.44
N ASP A 167 -7.85 -1.14 -10.20
CA ASP A 167 -6.62 -1.94 -10.20
C ASP A 167 -6.60 -2.97 -9.07
N ALA A 168 -7.14 -2.63 -7.90
CA ALA A 168 -7.25 -3.53 -6.76
C ALA A 168 -8.38 -4.56 -6.91
N GLY A 169 -9.36 -4.30 -7.77
CA GLY A 169 -10.51 -5.17 -8.02
C GLY A 169 -11.71 -4.90 -7.10
N VAL A 170 -11.85 -3.67 -6.58
CA VAL A 170 -12.93 -3.28 -5.68
C VAL A 170 -13.76 -2.13 -6.25
N SER A 171 -14.95 -1.89 -5.68
CA SER A 171 -15.70 -0.65 -5.94
C SER A 171 -14.86 0.54 -5.47
N PRO A 172 -14.86 1.67 -6.20
CA PRO A 172 -14.31 2.91 -5.67
C PRO A 172 -15.06 3.40 -4.44
N ASP A 173 -16.29 3.00 -4.19
CA ASP A 173 -17.07 3.57 -3.09
C ASP A 173 -16.51 3.19 -1.71
N GLY A 174 -16.57 4.14 -0.79
CA GLY A 174 -16.17 3.96 0.59
C GLY A 174 -16.38 5.23 1.40
N THR A 175 -16.57 5.09 2.70
CA THR A 175 -16.82 6.21 3.62
C THR A 175 -16.09 6.01 4.94
N GLY A 176 -15.90 7.09 5.70
CA GLY A 176 -15.27 7.03 7.01
C GLY A 176 -13.74 7.08 6.95
N ALA A 177 -13.10 6.57 8.00
CA ALA A 177 -11.65 6.70 8.17
C ALA A 177 -10.85 5.85 7.17
N HIS A 178 -9.72 6.38 6.71
CA HIS A 178 -8.73 5.61 5.96
C HIS A 178 -8.09 4.51 6.82
N ARG A 179 -8.05 4.69 8.15
CA ARG A 179 -7.41 3.77 9.10
C ARG A 179 -5.93 3.50 8.78
N ILE A 180 -5.24 4.55 8.35
CA ILE A 180 -3.80 4.55 8.16
C ILE A 180 -3.23 5.89 8.64
N VAL A 181 -2.07 5.84 9.28
CA VAL A 181 -1.23 7.00 9.60
C VAL A 181 0.14 6.80 8.98
N ILE A 182 0.64 7.82 8.29
CA ILE A 182 1.96 7.82 7.66
C ILE A 182 2.96 8.45 8.63
N ARG A 183 3.95 7.68 9.09
CA ARG A 183 4.96 8.16 10.02
C ARG A 183 6.21 8.59 9.29
N SER A 184 6.64 9.83 9.48
CA SER A 184 7.77 10.40 8.75
C SER A 184 8.48 11.53 9.50
N ASP A 185 9.59 11.98 8.93
CA ASP A 185 10.30 13.21 9.32
C ASP A 185 9.73 14.50 8.69
N ALA A 186 8.60 14.43 7.96
CA ALA A 186 7.95 15.58 7.32
C ALA A 186 7.06 16.42 8.25
N GLY A 187 6.95 16.04 9.53
CA GLY A 187 6.05 16.66 10.49
C GLY A 187 4.61 16.13 10.42
N THR A 188 3.70 16.81 11.12
CA THR A 188 2.30 16.41 11.23
C THR A 188 1.41 17.26 10.32
N PHE A 189 0.67 16.62 9.44
CA PHE A 189 -0.32 17.28 8.55
C PHE A 189 -1.36 16.27 8.05
N THR A 190 -2.42 16.78 7.42
CA THR A 190 -3.40 15.95 6.70
C THR A 190 -3.41 16.40 5.25
N ASP A 191 -3.31 15.44 4.32
CA ASP A 191 -3.33 15.75 2.89
C ASP A 191 -4.75 16.13 2.41
N PRO A 192 -4.89 16.67 1.19
CA PRO A 192 -6.19 17.10 0.66
C PRO A 192 -7.24 15.99 0.56
N ASP A 193 -6.83 14.72 0.56
CA ASP A 193 -7.70 13.55 0.47
C ASP A 193 -7.96 12.91 1.84
N GLY A 194 -7.40 13.46 2.93
CA GLY A 194 -7.68 13.04 4.31
C GLY A 194 -6.65 12.08 4.91
N PHE A 195 -5.51 11.84 4.26
CA PHE A 195 -4.45 10.99 4.81
C PHE A 195 -3.63 11.73 5.87
N SER A 196 -3.58 11.17 7.07
CA SER A 196 -2.85 11.75 8.20
C SER A 196 -1.38 11.36 8.17
N TRP A 197 -0.53 12.37 8.35
CA TRP A 197 0.90 12.27 8.57
C TRP A 197 1.21 12.65 10.02
N GLU A 198 2.03 11.87 10.69
CA GLU A 198 2.48 12.13 12.05
C GLU A 198 4.01 12.00 12.10
N THR A 199 4.63 12.71 13.06
CA THR A 199 6.05 12.48 13.37
C THR A 199 6.20 11.11 14.04
N ASP A 200 7.33 10.46 13.76
CA ASP A 200 7.78 9.24 14.46
C ASP A 200 8.06 9.49 15.95
#